data_AF-A0AA48H1W9-F1
#
_entry.id   AF-A0AA48H1W9-F1
#
_cell.length_a   1.000
_cell.length_b   1.000
_cell.length_c   1.000
_cell.angle_alpha   90.00
_cell.angle_beta   90.00
_cell.angle_gamma   90.00
#
_symmetry.space_group_name_H-M   'P 1'
#
loop_
_entity.id
_entity.type
_entity.pdbx_description
1 polymer ?
#
loop_
_entity_poly.entity_id
_entity_poly.type
_entity_poly.pdbx_seq_one_letter_code
_entity_poly.pdbx_strand_id
1 'polypeptide(L)'
;MSPGAPMKDPALVAQALDALVVSEAEFPIKVEGTRTLPYTAVVLRREAGSGDLIFKLLRPLPPALAAGALFEMVFATGDKRLEGRLRFLGREGYLQYRFQAPPFLTASDRRLWKRFPFRPRENFYVAGQDSEMPGRGLTGPLLNLSMGGLSFRVDRMVRLDDGMPIAPHAAMLDRGMVFSLLRLSGFPKGDYLEARGQVARVLQTGSETHVGVQFMGMGEAEKLLLSRFLEARDRQSSLGSGAFRPEAGTLEAAAPVRVRSEARRAPAPTGLEALDALDRRCARLLLVGAPGEDRERLEGKLRSSGYWRLEATPDLYGAHALWKDAGTAPIRLLLVDLESSRAGGGEPVGAVRRMEPLLRSFGELPVAFVTREADPMLDLLGIPGYRGLALEGPGWEELLP
;
A
#
# COMPACT_ATOMS: atom_id res chain seq x y z
N MET A 1 -30.75 -8.77 -0.71
CA MET A 1 -29.88 -9.16 -1.84
C MET A 1 -29.66 -10.65 -1.76
N SER A 2 -30.21 -11.41 -2.71
CA SER A 2 -30.16 -12.86 -2.69
C SER A 2 -28.72 -13.36 -2.85
N PRO A 3 -28.24 -14.33 -2.05
CA PRO A 3 -26.98 -15.00 -2.30
C PRO A 3 -26.98 -15.58 -3.73
N GLY A 4 -25.83 -15.54 -4.41
CA GLY A 4 -25.70 -16.15 -5.72
C GLY A 4 -26.13 -17.62 -5.68
N ALA A 5 -26.77 -18.11 -6.74
CA ALA A 5 -27.27 -19.47 -6.79
C ALA A 5 -26.14 -20.48 -6.43
N PRO A 6 -26.41 -21.46 -5.56
CA PRO A 6 -25.40 -22.42 -5.14
C PRO A 6 -24.92 -23.24 -6.34
N MET A 7 -23.59 -23.31 -6.52
CA MET A 7 -22.90 -24.26 -7.37
C MET A 7 -23.05 -25.64 -6.74
N LYS A 8 -23.97 -26.43 -7.30
CA LYS A 8 -24.28 -27.80 -6.85
C LYS A 8 -23.65 -28.90 -7.71
N ASP A 9 -23.10 -28.53 -8.88
CA ASP A 9 -22.43 -29.49 -9.77
C ASP A 9 -21.16 -30.04 -9.07
N PRO A 10 -21.10 -31.35 -8.74
CA PRO A 10 -19.97 -31.94 -8.05
C PRO A 10 -18.65 -31.79 -8.80
N ALA A 11 -18.67 -31.77 -10.14
CA ALA A 11 -17.47 -31.62 -10.95
C ALA A 11 -16.89 -30.19 -10.83
N LEU A 12 -17.75 -29.17 -10.83
CA LEU A 12 -17.34 -27.78 -10.66
C LEU A 12 -16.87 -27.49 -9.23
N VAL A 13 -17.52 -28.08 -8.22
CA VAL A 13 -17.07 -27.98 -6.82
C VAL A 13 -15.71 -28.63 -6.65
N ALA A 14 -15.53 -29.85 -7.18
CA ALA A 14 -14.25 -30.54 -7.17
C ALA A 14 -13.15 -29.69 -7.84
N GLN A 15 -13.41 -29.19 -9.05
CA GLN A 15 -12.46 -28.34 -9.78
C GLN A 15 -12.06 -27.09 -8.99
N ALA A 16 -13.00 -26.42 -8.33
CA ALA A 16 -12.71 -25.24 -7.52
C ALA A 16 -11.84 -25.57 -6.30
N LEU A 17 -12.10 -26.70 -5.64
CA LEU A 17 -11.30 -27.17 -4.51
C LEU A 17 -9.91 -27.65 -4.95
N ASP A 18 -9.81 -28.33 -6.09
CA ASP A 18 -8.54 -28.78 -6.65
C ASP A 18 -7.67 -27.58 -7.07
N ALA A 19 -8.28 -26.54 -7.64
CA ALA A 19 -7.58 -25.27 -7.91
C ALA A 19 -7.07 -24.61 -6.62
N LEU A 20 -7.84 -24.69 -5.53
CA LEU A 20 -7.41 -24.18 -4.23
C LEU A 20 -6.20 -24.95 -3.69
N VAL A 21 -6.17 -26.28 -3.82
CA VAL A 21 -5.01 -27.13 -3.48
C VAL A 21 -3.77 -26.72 -4.27
N VAL A 22 -3.90 -26.57 -5.60
CA VAL A 22 -2.77 -26.22 -6.49
C VAL A 22 -2.22 -24.82 -6.19
N SER A 23 -3.10 -23.88 -5.83
CA SER A 23 -2.70 -22.49 -5.57
C SER A 23 -1.93 -22.28 -4.27
N GLU A 24 -2.01 -23.23 -3.33
CA GLU A 24 -1.53 -23.10 -1.95
C GLU A 24 -2.00 -21.79 -1.25
N ALA A 25 -3.11 -21.21 -1.70
CA ALA A 25 -3.58 -19.92 -1.22
C ALA A 25 -4.06 -20.01 0.24
N GLU A 26 -3.74 -18.97 1.01
CA GLU A 26 -4.28 -18.80 2.36
C GLU A 26 -5.72 -18.27 2.30
N PHE A 27 -6.60 -18.85 3.12
CA PHE A 27 -7.98 -18.41 3.21
C PHE A 27 -8.52 -18.52 4.65
N PRO A 28 -9.49 -17.67 5.03
CA PRO A 28 -10.12 -17.74 6.34
C PRO A 28 -11.14 -18.89 6.42
N ILE A 29 -11.13 -19.58 7.56
CA ILE A 29 -12.23 -20.44 8.01
C ILE A 29 -12.74 -19.95 9.37
N LYS A 30 -14.04 -20.11 9.64
CA LYS A 30 -14.65 -19.66 10.90
C LYS A 30 -15.67 -20.68 11.38
N VAL A 31 -15.72 -20.94 12.68
CA VAL A 31 -16.76 -21.78 13.28
C VAL A 31 -18.10 -21.06 13.19
N GLU A 32 -19.11 -21.72 12.61
CA GLU A 32 -20.47 -21.19 12.45
C GLU A 32 -21.05 -20.78 13.81
N GLY A 33 -21.74 -19.64 13.87
CA GLY A 33 -22.41 -19.15 15.09
C GLY A 33 -21.50 -18.59 16.19
N THR A 34 -20.17 -18.60 16.01
CA THR A 34 -19.23 -18.07 17.00
C THR A 34 -18.78 -16.63 16.69
N ARG A 35 -18.33 -15.91 17.74
CA ARG A 35 -17.69 -14.58 17.63
C ARG A 35 -16.15 -14.66 17.60
N THR A 36 -15.58 -15.85 17.44
CA THR A 36 -14.12 -16.00 17.39
C THR A 36 -13.57 -15.41 16.10
N LEU A 37 -12.32 -14.93 16.17
CA LEU A 37 -11.58 -14.53 14.97
C LEU A 37 -11.45 -15.71 14.00
N PRO A 38 -11.47 -15.48 12.67
CA PRO A 38 -11.22 -16.52 11.70
C PRO A 38 -9.83 -17.16 11.88
N TYR A 39 -9.73 -18.43 11.52
CA TYR A 39 -8.47 -19.15 11.40
C TYR A 39 -8.00 -19.08 9.96
N THR A 40 -6.74 -18.73 9.74
CA THR A 40 -6.12 -18.85 8.42
C THR A 40 -5.78 -20.31 8.15
N ALA A 41 -6.22 -20.81 7.01
CA ALA A 41 -6.04 -22.18 6.55
C ALA A 41 -5.38 -22.20 5.17
N VAL A 42 -4.62 -23.27 4.93
CA VAL A 42 -4.09 -23.67 3.61
C VAL A 42 -4.51 -25.11 3.36
N VAL A 43 -4.99 -25.43 2.16
CA VAL A 43 -5.28 -26.82 1.80
C VAL A 43 -3.99 -27.51 1.42
N LEU A 44 -3.59 -28.54 2.15
CA LEU A 44 -2.41 -29.33 1.84
C LEU A 44 -2.68 -30.35 0.74
N ARG A 45 -3.81 -31.04 0.84
CA ARG A 45 -4.24 -32.04 -0.14
C ARG A 45 -5.71 -32.37 0.01
N ARG A 46 -6.23 -33.03 -1.01
CA ARG A 46 -7.55 -33.68 -1.02
C ARG A 46 -7.34 -35.19 -1.08
N GLU A 47 -7.99 -35.93 -0.18
CA GLU A 47 -7.88 -37.38 -0.09
C GLU A 47 -8.59 -38.07 -1.25
N ALA A 48 -7.90 -39.01 -1.88
CA ALA A 48 -8.43 -39.78 -3.00
C ALA A 48 -9.55 -40.70 -2.49
N GLY A 49 -10.72 -40.67 -3.13
CA GLY A 49 -11.89 -41.47 -2.76
C GLY A 49 -12.90 -40.71 -1.90
N SER A 50 -12.54 -40.31 -0.67
CA SER A 50 -13.49 -39.59 0.21
C SER A 50 -13.70 -38.14 -0.21
N GLY A 51 -12.72 -37.54 -0.90
CA GLY A 51 -12.74 -36.13 -1.26
C GLY A 51 -12.55 -35.19 -0.06
N ASP A 52 -12.19 -35.73 1.11
CA ASP A 52 -11.89 -34.94 2.31
C ASP A 52 -10.68 -34.04 2.08
N LEU A 53 -10.65 -32.92 2.79
CA LEU A 53 -9.60 -31.92 2.69
C LEU A 53 -8.73 -31.96 3.94
N ILE A 54 -7.41 -31.97 3.74
CA ILE A 54 -6.44 -31.82 4.82
C ILE A 54 -5.96 -30.38 4.83
N PHE A 55 -6.24 -29.67 5.91
CA PHE A 55 -5.84 -28.28 6.09
C PHE A 55 -4.66 -28.15 7.04
N LYS A 56 -3.77 -27.21 6.76
CA LYS A 56 -2.82 -26.65 7.72
C LYS A 56 -3.37 -25.34 8.25
N LEU A 57 -3.52 -25.21 9.57
CA LEU A 57 -3.92 -23.96 10.21
C LEU A 57 -2.69 -23.22 10.75
N LEU A 58 -2.70 -21.88 10.72
CA LEU A 58 -1.62 -21.08 11.31
C LEU A 58 -1.64 -21.06 12.85
N ARG A 59 -2.78 -21.41 13.46
CA ARG A 59 -2.98 -21.45 14.91
C ARG A 59 -3.70 -22.72 15.32
N PRO A 60 -3.43 -23.26 16.53
CA PRO A 60 -4.10 -24.45 17.00
C PRO A 60 -5.61 -24.20 17.17
N LEU A 61 -6.43 -25.13 16.68
CA LEU A 61 -7.86 -25.14 16.90
C LEU A 61 -8.17 -25.73 18.30
N PRO A 62 -8.79 -24.97 19.22
CA PRO A 62 -9.18 -25.49 20.53
C PRO A 62 -10.16 -26.68 20.39
N PRO A 63 -9.98 -27.78 21.15
CA PRO A 63 -10.85 -28.96 21.05
C PRO A 63 -12.34 -28.65 21.26
N ALA A 64 -12.64 -27.73 22.18
CA ALA A 64 -14.01 -27.29 22.47
C ALA A 64 -14.72 -26.64 21.27
N LEU A 65 -13.97 -26.06 20.33
CA LEU A 65 -14.51 -25.45 19.11
C LEU A 65 -14.60 -26.42 17.93
N ALA A 66 -13.93 -27.57 18.01
CA ALA A 66 -13.80 -28.51 16.91
C ALA A 66 -14.92 -29.59 16.93
N ALA A 67 -15.40 -29.97 18.11
CA ALA A 67 -16.33 -31.08 18.27
C ALA A 67 -17.67 -30.85 17.53
N GLY A 68 -17.91 -31.59 16.45
CA GLY A 68 -19.16 -31.54 15.68
C GLY A 68 -19.44 -30.22 14.97
N ALA A 69 -18.47 -29.30 14.95
CA ALA A 69 -18.65 -27.95 14.46
C ALA A 69 -18.65 -27.88 12.93
N LEU A 70 -19.51 -27.01 12.41
CA LEU A 70 -19.48 -26.55 11.03
C LEU A 70 -18.59 -25.33 10.91
N PHE A 71 -17.79 -25.30 9.85
CA PHE A 71 -16.90 -24.20 9.53
C PHE A 71 -17.33 -23.57 8.22
N GLU A 72 -17.45 -22.25 8.22
CA GLU A 72 -17.59 -21.47 7.00
C GLU A 72 -16.18 -21.24 6.44
N MET A 73 -15.95 -21.65 5.20
CA MET A 73 -14.73 -21.31 4.45
C MET A 73 -15.06 -20.26 3.40
N VAL A 74 -14.19 -19.27 3.23
CA VAL A 74 -14.33 -18.27 2.17
C VAL A 74 -13.01 -18.13 1.45
N PHE A 75 -12.96 -18.52 0.18
CA PHE A 75 -11.72 -18.55 -0.60
C PHE A 75 -11.92 -17.92 -1.97
N ALA A 76 -10.81 -17.57 -2.62
CA ALA A 76 -10.81 -17.07 -3.99
C ALA A 76 -10.28 -18.15 -4.93
N THR A 77 -10.96 -18.33 -6.07
CA THR A 77 -10.49 -19.17 -7.18
C THR A 77 -10.61 -18.37 -8.46
N GLY A 78 -9.47 -17.93 -9.00
CA GLY A 78 -9.43 -16.92 -10.06
C GLY A 78 -10.13 -15.63 -9.60
N ASP A 79 -11.13 -15.19 -10.36
CA ASP A 79 -11.89 -13.97 -10.07
C ASP A 79 -13.10 -14.19 -9.14
N LYS A 80 -13.41 -15.44 -8.77
CA LYS A 80 -14.61 -15.76 -7.98
C LYS A 80 -14.25 -15.92 -6.52
N ARG A 81 -15.00 -15.23 -5.65
CA ARG A 81 -14.99 -15.49 -4.22
C ARG A 81 -16.10 -16.49 -3.89
N LEU A 82 -15.70 -17.66 -3.43
CA LEU A 82 -16.58 -18.78 -3.11
C LEU A 82 -16.65 -18.97 -1.61
N GLU A 83 -17.80 -19.44 -1.15
CA GLU A 83 -18.07 -19.78 0.23
C GLU A 83 -18.63 -21.19 0.30
N GLY A 84 -18.17 -21.95 1.29
CA GLY A 84 -18.56 -23.33 1.51
C GLY A 84 -18.66 -23.65 2.99
N ARG A 85 -19.38 -24.72 3.30
CA ARG A 85 -19.52 -25.23 4.67
C ARG A 85 -18.75 -26.53 4.80
N LEU A 86 -17.79 -26.55 5.71
CA LEU A 86 -16.94 -27.69 6.04
C LEU A 86 -17.40 -28.32 7.34
N ARG A 87 -17.25 -29.64 7.43
CA ARG A 87 -17.44 -30.37 8.68
C ARG A 87 -16.10 -30.85 9.21
N PHE A 88 -15.80 -30.54 10.47
CA PHE A 88 -14.60 -31.06 11.11
C PHE A 88 -14.69 -32.58 11.31
N LEU A 89 -13.65 -33.31 10.89
CA LEU A 89 -13.57 -34.77 11.02
C LEU A 89 -12.54 -35.22 12.04
N GLY A 90 -11.44 -34.48 12.20
CA GLY A 90 -10.40 -34.86 13.15
C GLY A 90 -9.09 -34.09 12.98
N ARG A 91 -8.14 -34.41 13.85
CA ARG A 91 -6.76 -33.89 13.80
C ARG A 91 -5.86 -34.99 13.25
N GLU A 92 -5.09 -34.67 12.22
CA GLU A 92 -4.11 -35.59 11.61
C GLU A 92 -2.71 -35.45 12.20
N GLY A 93 -2.34 -34.23 12.60
CA GLY A 93 -0.98 -33.95 13.03
C GLY A 93 -0.81 -32.59 13.69
N TYR A 94 0.43 -32.10 13.76
CA TYR A 94 0.70 -30.76 14.27
C TYR A 94 0.12 -29.69 13.33
N LEU A 95 -0.89 -28.97 13.80
CA LEU A 95 -1.65 -27.97 13.05
C LEU A 95 -2.32 -28.50 11.76
N GLN A 96 -2.42 -29.82 11.59
CA GLN A 96 -3.06 -30.45 10.45
C GLN A 96 -4.40 -31.07 10.85
N TYR A 97 -5.44 -30.72 10.13
CA TYR A 97 -6.82 -31.05 10.47
C TYR A 97 -7.57 -31.54 9.24
N ARG A 98 -8.39 -32.57 9.42
CA ARG A 98 -9.22 -33.16 8.38
C ARG A 98 -10.61 -32.56 8.41
N PHE A 99 -11.09 -32.15 7.24
CA PHE A 99 -12.43 -31.63 7.03
C PHE A 99 -13.11 -32.36 5.89
N GLN A 100 -14.41 -32.58 6.03
CA GLN A 100 -15.25 -33.02 4.92
C GLN A 100 -15.42 -31.87 3.93
N ALA A 101 -15.22 -32.13 2.64
CA ALA A 101 -15.43 -31.14 1.59
C ALA A 101 -16.89 -30.66 1.54
N PRO A 102 -17.14 -29.39 1.15
CA PRO A 102 -18.48 -28.86 1.06
C PRO A 102 -19.24 -29.53 -0.10
N PRO A 103 -20.52 -29.89 0.09
CA PRO A 103 -21.33 -30.51 -0.98
C PRO A 103 -21.76 -29.51 -2.07
N PHE A 104 -21.71 -28.22 -1.76
CA PHE A 104 -21.97 -27.14 -2.71
C PHE A 104 -21.19 -25.90 -2.29
N LEU A 105 -20.93 -25.02 -3.26
CA LEU A 105 -20.29 -23.72 -3.04
C LEU A 105 -21.26 -22.61 -3.42
N THR A 106 -21.29 -21.53 -2.66
CA THR A 106 -22.05 -20.33 -3.01
C THR A 106 -21.10 -19.22 -3.40
N ALA A 107 -21.46 -18.41 -4.40
CA ALA A 107 -20.74 -17.18 -4.67
C ALA A 107 -20.90 -16.26 -3.44
N SER A 108 -19.79 -16.02 -2.75
CA SER A 108 -19.74 -15.12 -1.60
C SER A 108 -19.71 -13.66 -2.05
N ASP A 109 -19.40 -13.42 -3.34
CA ASP A 109 -19.34 -12.07 -3.87
C ASP A 109 -20.75 -11.50 -4.08
N ARG A 110 -21.10 -10.50 -3.27
CA ARG A 110 -22.33 -9.69 -3.44
C ARG A 110 -22.20 -8.64 -4.54
N ARG A 111 -21.05 -8.56 -5.21
CA ARG A 111 -20.74 -7.52 -6.20
C ARG A 111 -21.35 -7.89 -7.55
N LEU A 112 -22.07 -6.94 -8.13
CA LEU A 112 -22.61 -7.05 -9.49
C LEU A 112 -21.54 -6.95 -10.57
N TRP A 113 -20.41 -6.29 -10.27
CA TRP A 113 -19.38 -5.95 -11.26
C TRP A 113 -17.98 -6.31 -10.77
N LYS A 114 -17.17 -6.93 -11.65
CA LYS A 114 -15.75 -7.23 -11.42
C LYS A 114 -14.99 -5.94 -11.12
N ARG A 115 -14.11 -5.97 -10.12
CA ARG A 115 -13.24 -4.84 -9.74
C ARG A 115 -11.83 -5.10 -10.24
N PHE A 116 -11.29 -4.14 -10.97
CA PHE A 116 -9.93 -4.17 -11.48
C PHE A 116 -9.04 -3.40 -10.51
N PRO A 117 -8.01 -4.04 -9.92
CA PRO A 117 -7.07 -3.36 -9.03
C PRO A 117 -6.13 -2.45 -9.83
N PHE A 118 -5.72 -1.35 -9.22
CA PHE A 118 -4.75 -0.39 -9.76
C PHE A 118 -3.58 -0.25 -8.80
N ARG A 119 -2.37 -0.27 -9.34
CA ARG A 119 -1.15 0.01 -8.58
C ARG A 119 -0.94 1.53 -8.55
N PRO A 120 -0.41 2.09 -7.44
CA PRO A 120 -0.14 3.52 -7.35
C PRO A 120 0.73 4.09 -8.49
N ARG A 121 1.62 3.27 -9.06
CA ARG A 121 2.51 3.67 -10.17
C ARG A 121 1.80 3.84 -11.52
N GLU A 122 0.54 3.45 -11.62
CA GLU A 122 -0.23 3.54 -12.88
C GLU A 122 -0.79 4.95 -13.14
N ASN A 123 -0.53 5.92 -12.24
CA ASN A 123 -0.87 7.35 -12.39
C ASN A 123 -2.36 7.64 -12.63
N PHE A 124 -3.25 6.76 -12.16
CA PHE A 124 -4.69 7.03 -12.15
C PHE A 124 -5.06 7.78 -10.88
N TYR A 125 -5.74 8.91 -11.05
CA TYR A 125 -6.03 9.83 -9.96
C TYR A 125 -7.51 10.21 -9.94
N VAL A 126 -8.08 10.24 -8.74
CA VAL A 126 -9.48 10.58 -8.51
C VAL A 126 -9.55 11.93 -7.82
N ALA A 127 -10.40 12.81 -8.32
CA ALA A 127 -10.83 14.03 -7.66
C ALA A 127 -12.34 13.95 -7.39
N GLY A 128 -12.76 14.21 -6.17
CA GLY A 128 -14.16 14.24 -5.76
C GLY A 128 -14.51 15.58 -5.12
N GLN A 129 -15.69 16.10 -5.45
CA GLN A 129 -16.24 17.32 -4.87
C GLN A 129 -17.65 17.07 -4.36
N ASP A 130 -17.88 17.51 -3.12
CA ASP A 130 -19.21 17.66 -2.53
C ASP A 130 -19.95 18.87 -3.16
N SER A 131 -21.24 18.72 -3.46
CA SER A 131 -22.10 19.77 -4.03
C SER A 131 -22.42 20.94 -3.11
N GLU A 132 -22.34 20.79 -1.80
CA GLU A 132 -22.83 21.82 -0.87
C GLU A 132 -21.69 22.76 -0.51
N MET A 133 -21.79 24.06 -0.83
CA MET A 133 -20.89 25.07 -0.28
C MET A 133 -21.38 25.49 1.11
N PRO A 134 -20.54 25.42 2.17
CA PRO A 134 -19.12 25.08 2.17
C PRO A 134 -18.85 23.59 1.99
N GLY A 135 -18.13 23.23 0.92
CA GLY A 135 -17.96 21.86 0.47
C GLY A 135 -16.56 21.33 0.71
N ARG A 136 -16.36 20.05 0.40
CA ARG A 136 -15.06 19.37 0.53
C ARG A 136 -14.60 18.85 -0.82
N GLY A 137 -13.35 19.14 -1.13
CA GLY A 137 -12.61 18.53 -2.23
C GLY A 137 -11.73 17.41 -1.69
N LEU A 138 -11.75 16.25 -2.36
CA LEU A 138 -10.93 15.09 -2.04
C LEU A 138 -10.12 14.71 -3.26
N THR A 139 -8.86 14.36 -3.09
CA THR A 139 -8.07 13.80 -4.18
C THR A 139 -7.14 12.69 -3.72
N GLY A 140 -6.83 11.76 -4.63
CA GLY A 140 -5.84 10.74 -4.39
C GLY A 140 -5.85 9.59 -5.42
N PRO A 141 -4.95 8.62 -5.28
CA PRO A 141 -4.72 7.59 -6.27
C PRO A 141 -5.83 6.53 -6.28
N LEU A 142 -6.19 6.09 -7.48
CA LEU A 142 -7.15 5.00 -7.69
C LEU A 142 -6.59 3.66 -7.19
N LEU A 143 -7.38 2.93 -6.41
CA LEU A 143 -7.04 1.60 -5.88
C LEU A 143 -7.74 0.47 -6.64
N ASN A 144 -9.02 0.66 -6.98
CA ASN A 144 -9.75 -0.25 -7.87
C ASN A 144 -10.92 0.46 -8.56
N LEU A 145 -11.32 -0.10 -9.70
CA LEU A 145 -12.41 0.42 -10.54
C LEU A 145 -13.29 -0.72 -11.04
N SER A 146 -14.58 -0.48 -11.14
CA SER A 146 -15.56 -1.34 -11.82
C SER A 146 -16.61 -0.51 -12.53
N MET A 147 -17.49 -1.16 -13.28
CA MET A 147 -18.67 -0.50 -13.86
C MET A 147 -19.60 0.11 -12.80
N GLY A 148 -19.58 -0.40 -11.57
CA GLY A 148 -20.45 0.08 -10.49
C GLY A 148 -19.87 1.18 -9.63
N GLY A 149 -18.56 1.43 -9.70
CA GLY A 149 -17.91 2.39 -8.81
C GLY A 149 -16.40 2.26 -8.79
N LEU A 150 -15.78 3.04 -7.91
CA LEU A 150 -14.33 3.05 -7.72
C LEU A 150 -13.99 3.04 -6.23
N SER A 151 -12.73 2.79 -5.92
CA SER A 151 -12.18 3.16 -4.62
C SER A 151 -10.81 3.78 -4.79
N PHE A 152 -10.50 4.76 -3.95
CA PHE A 152 -9.25 5.49 -3.98
C PHE A 152 -8.77 5.77 -2.56
N ARG A 153 -7.46 6.00 -2.42
CA ARG A 153 -6.89 6.53 -1.18
C ARG A 153 -7.02 8.04 -1.21
N VAL A 154 -7.33 8.67 -0.07
CA VAL A 154 -7.40 10.13 0.04
C VAL A 154 -6.05 10.64 0.52
N ASP A 155 -5.33 11.32 -0.37
CA ASP A 155 -4.02 11.91 -0.06
C ASP A 155 -4.18 13.35 0.36
N ARG A 156 -5.17 14.05 -0.22
CA ARG A 156 -5.45 15.46 0.09
C ARG A 156 -6.95 15.69 0.23
N MET A 157 -7.32 16.43 1.27
CA MET A 157 -8.65 16.98 1.45
C MET A 157 -8.54 18.50 1.64
N VAL A 158 -9.47 19.24 1.05
CA VAL A 158 -9.51 20.71 1.15
C VAL A 158 -10.94 21.16 1.40
N ARG A 159 -11.10 22.25 2.13
CA ARG A 159 -12.36 22.99 2.18
C ARG A 159 -12.48 23.85 0.92
N LEU A 160 -13.62 23.82 0.25
CA LEU A 160 -13.80 24.49 -1.04
C LEU A 160 -14.12 25.98 -0.93
N ASP A 161 -14.57 26.42 0.24
CA ASP A 161 -14.86 27.83 0.56
C ASP A 161 -13.58 28.68 0.66
N ASP A 162 -12.55 28.19 1.34
CA ASP A 162 -11.32 28.95 1.59
C ASP A 162 -10.03 28.25 1.14
N GLY A 163 -10.15 27.06 0.55
CA GLY A 163 -9.02 26.29 0.04
C GLY A 163 -8.14 25.68 1.14
N MET A 164 -8.52 25.79 2.42
CA MET A 164 -7.67 25.31 3.50
C MET A 164 -7.54 23.78 3.50
N PRO A 165 -6.33 23.25 3.68
CA PRO A 165 -6.10 21.82 3.75
C PRO A 165 -6.73 21.26 5.02
N ILE A 166 -7.39 20.11 4.88
CA ILE A 166 -7.95 19.35 5.98
C ILE A 166 -7.21 18.01 6.03
N ALA A 167 -6.80 17.57 7.22
CA ALA A 167 -6.20 16.26 7.38
C ALA A 167 -7.20 15.17 6.93
N PRO A 168 -6.84 14.28 5.98
CA PRO A 168 -7.69 13.18 5.57
C PRO A 168 -7.96 12.25 6.75
N HIS A 169 -9.22 12.10 7.13
CA HIS A 169 -9.61 11.20 8.20
C HIS A 169 -10.98 10.61 7.91
N ALA A 170 -11.17 9.32 8.20
CA ALA A 170 -12.42 8.62 7.95
C ALA A 170 -13.65 9.29 8.60
N ALA A 171 -13.48 9.94 9.75
CA ALA A 171 -14.55 10.67 10.44
C ALA A 171 -15.08 11.90 9.68
N MET A 172 -14.37 12.36 8.65
CA MET A 172 -14.79 13.50 7.82
C MET A 172 -15.64 13.06 6.62
N LEU A 173 -15.92 11.76 6.47
CA LEU A 173 -16.61 11.21 5.32
C LEU A 173 -17.70 10.25 5.77
N ASP A 174 -18.95 10.65 5.54
CA ASP A 174 -20.09 9.82 5.90
C ASP A 174 -20.47 8.86 4.78
N ARG A 175 -20.86 7.66 5.16
CA ARG A 175 -21.49 6.73 4.22
C ARG A 175 -22.81 7.35 3.74
N GLY A 176 -23.00 7.38 2.42
CA GLY A 176 -24.16 8.01 1.80
C GLY A 176 -23.91 9.43 1.32
N MET A 177 -22.79 10.06 1.71
CA MET A 177 -22.36 11.35 1.18
C MET A 177 -22.26 11.31 -0.34
N VAL A 178 -22.76 12.36 -1.01
CA VAL A 178 -22.81 12.42 -2.47
C VAL A 178 -21.72 13.37 -2.96
N PHE A 179 -20.91 12.88 -3.89
CA PHE A 179 -20.05 13.70 -4.72
C PHE A 179 -20.83 14.12 -5.97
N SER A 180 -21.02 15.43 -6.12
CA SER A 180 -21.64 16.03 -7.30
C SER A 180 -20.74 15.96 -8.52
N LEU A 181 -19.43 15.88 -8.30
CA LEU A 181 -18.42 15.69 -9.32
C LEU A 181 -17.37 14.70 -8.81
N LEU A 182 -17.22 13.60 -9.54
CA LEU A 182 -16.09 12.68 -9.46
C LEU A 182 -15.41 12.68 -10.80
N ARG A 183 -14.13 13.04 -10.81
CA ARG A 183 -13.30 13.01 -12.00
C ARG A 183 -12.19 11.99 -11.83
N LEU A 184 -12.17 11.00 -12.71
CA LEU A 184 -11.08 10.04 -12.82
C LEU A 184 -10.19 10.45 -14.00
N SER A 185 -8.91 10.66 -13.71
CA SER A 185 -7.88 11.04 -14.68
C SER A 185 -6.83 9.93 -14.83
N GLY A 186 -6.05 9.99 -15.91
CA GLY A 186 -5.01 8.99 -16.21
C GLY A 186 -5.35 8.04 -17.36
N PHE A 187 -6.48 8.27 -18.05
CA PHE A 187 -6.77 7.51 -19.27
C PHE A 187 -5.77 7.86 -20.38
N PRO A 188 -5.47 6.90 -21.29
CA PRO A 188 -4.65 7.19 -22.47
C PRO A 188 -5.21 8.38 -23.25
N LYS A 189 -4.32 9.20 -23.84
CA LYS A 189 -4.66 10.41 -24.63
C LYS A 189 -5.20 11.61 -23.83
N GLY A 190 -5.14 11.57 -22.50
CA GLY A 190 -5.55 12.71 -21.66
C GLY A 190 -7.06 12.79 -21.42
N ASP A 191 -7.79 11.73 -21.80
CA ASP A 191 -9.20 11.60 -21.50
C ASP A 191 -9.42 11.51 -19.97
N TYR A 192 -10.62 11.88 -19.54
CA TYR A 192 -11.06 11.76 -18.16
C TYR A 192 -12.51 11.28 -18.11
N LEU A 193 -12.87 10.62 -17.02
CA LEU A 193 -14.24 10.16 -16.77
C LEU A 193 -14.84 11.02 -15.67
N GLU A 194 -15.95 11.68 -15.97
CA GLU A 194 -16.75 12.41 -14.99
C GLU A 194 -18.02 11.65 -14.65
N ALA A 195 -18.35 11.59 -13.37
CA ALA A 195 -19.58 10.98 -12.88
C ALA A 195 -20.01 11.65 -11.58
N ARG A 196 -21.26 11.43 -11.18
CA ARG A 196 -21.64 11.60 -9.78
C ARG A 196 -21.36 10.30 -9.03
N GLY A 197 -21.29 10.36 -7.71
CA GLY A 197 -21.20 9.13 -6.95
C GLY A 197 -21.50 9.32 -5.49
N GLN A 198 -21.70 8.20 -4.81
CA GLN A 198 -22.06 8.16 -3.41
C GLN A 198 -21.05 7.33 -2.63
N VAL A 199 -20.61 7.82 -1.48
CA VAL A 199 -19.72 7.11 -0.57
C VAL A 199 -20.42 5.83 -0.10
N ALA A 200 -19.96 4.69 -0.59
CA ALA A 200 -20.48 3.38 -0.21
C ALA A 200 -19.76 2.82 1.02
N ARG A 201 -18.47 3.18 1.20
CA ARG A 201 -17.63 2.73 2.32
C ARG A 201 -16.49 3.70 2.56
N VAL A 202 -16.11 3.87 3.82
CA VAL A 202 -14.87 4.52 4.25
C VAL A 202 -14.10 3.55 5.14
N LEU A 203 -12.79 3.51 5.01
CA LEU A 203 -11.90 2.65 5.81
C LEU A 203 -10.65 3.45 6.20
N GLN A 204 -10.29 3.42 7.48
CA GLN A 204 -9.01 3.93 7.96
C GLN A 204 -8.05 2.75 8.13
N THR A 205 -6.88 2.80 7.51
CA THR A 205 -5.81 1.80 7.69
C THR A 205 -4.52 2.53 8.08
N GLY A 206 -4.19 2.53 9.38
CA GLY A 206 -3.13 3.39 9.89
C GLY A 206 -3.47 4.87 9.68
N SER A 207 -2.56 5.62 9.07
CA SER A 207 -2.78 7.03 8.68
C SER A 207 -3.53 7.20 7.37
N GLU A 208 -3.76 6.14 6.60
CA GLU A 208 -4.41 6.24 5.29
C GLU A 208 -5.94 6.14 5.39
N THR A 209 -6.62 7.09 4.73
CA THR A 209 -8.08 7.04 4.53
C THR A 209 -8.39 6.48 3.14
N HIS A 210 -9.16 5.40 3.07
CA HIS A 210 -9.62 4.79 1.81
C HIS A 210 -11.12 4.99 1.65
N VAL A 211 -11.54 5.41 0.46
CA VAL A 211 -12.95 5.72 0.15
C VAL A 211 -13.40 4.87 -1.02
N GLY A 212 -14.49 4.13 -0.83
CA GLY A 212 -15.21 3.41 -1.87
C GLY A 212 -16.45 4.18 -2.27
N VAL A 213 -16.59 4.47 -3.55
CA VAL A 213 -17.65 5.28 -4.13
C VAL A 213 -18.42 4.47 -5.18
N GLN A 214 -19.74 4.51 -5.09
CA GLN A 214 -20.64 3.94 -6.09
C GLN A 214 -21.00 5.04 -7.10
N PHE A 215 -20.91 4.76 -8.41
CA PHE A 215 -21.30 5.74 -9.42
C PHE A 215 -22.82 5.97 -9.41
N MET A 216 -23.19 7.22 -9.64
CA MET A 216 -24.58 7.67 -9.79
C MET A 216 -24.71 8.42 -11.12
N GLY A 217 -25.70 8.05 -11.94
CA GLY A 217 -26.07 8.83 -13.13
C GLY A 217 -24.95 9.04 -14.14
N MET A 218 -24.17 8.01 -14.46
CA MET A 218 -23.17 8.07 -15.53
C MET A 218 -23.86 8.12 -16.90
N GLY A 219 -23.42 9.01 -17.79
CA GLY A 219 -23.91 9.09 -19.16
C GLY A 219 -23.47 7.89 -20.01
N GLU A 220 -24.13 7.68 -21.15
CA GLU A 220 -23.82 6.54 -22.03
C GLU A 220 -22.42 6.62 -22.64
N ALA A 221 -21.92 7.83 -22.91
CA ALA A 221 -20.57 8.03 -23.42
C ALA A 221 -19.51 7.62 -22.38
N GLU A 222 -19.68 8.01 -21.12
CA GLU A 222 -18.78 7.67 -20.03
C GLU A 222 -18.86 6.18 -19.69
N LYS A 223 -20.04 5.57 -19.73
CA LYS A 223 -20.21 4.12 -19.59
C LYS A 223 -19.46 3.35 -20.68
N LEU A 224 -19.55 3.80 -21.92
CA LEU A 224 -18.88 3.17 -23.06
C LEU A 224 -17.35 3.33 -22.98
N LEU A 225 -16.87 4.51 -22.56
CA LEU A 225 -15.46 4.76 -22.28
C LEU A 225 -14.95 3.80 -21.19
N LEU A 226 -15.68 3.72 -20.07
CA LEU A 226 -15.34 2.86 -18.95
C LEU A 226 -15.36 1.38 -19.33
N SER A 227 -16.39 0.91 -20.04
CA SER A 227 -16.50 -0.49 -20.42
C SER A 227 -15.34 -0.90 -21.34
N ARG A 228 -15.04 -0.11 -22.37
CA ARG A 228 -13.92 -0.37 -23.30
C ARG A 228 -12.58 -0.39 -22.57
N PHE A 229 -12.38 0.54 -21.64
CA PHE A 229 -11.16 0.60 -20.85
C PHE A 229 -11.01 -0.64 -19.96
N LEU A 230 -12.06 -1.04 -19.25
CA LEU A 230 -12.05 -2.23 -18.38
C LEU A 230 -11.87 -3.52 -19.20
N GLU A 231 -12.51 -3.64 -20.36
CA GLU A 231 -12.33 -4.78 -21.29
C GLU A 231 -10.91 -4.88 -21.83
N ALA A 232 -10.27 -3.74 -22.15
CA ALA A 232 -8.87 -3.72 -22.58
C ALA A 232 -7.94 -4.18 -21.44
N ARG A 233 -8.22 -3.72 -20.20
CA ARG A 233 -7.46 -4.12 -19.01
C ARG A 233 -7.63 -5.59 -18.67
N ASP A 234 -8.84 -6.14 -18.80
CA ASP A 234 -9.11 -7.56 -18.56
C ASP A 234 -8.31 -8.46 -19.51
N ARG A 235 -8.23 -8.07 -20.79
CA ARG A 235 -7.40 -8.75 -21.80
C ARG A 235 -5.89 -8.68 -21.48
N GLN A 236 -5.41 -7.56 -20.95
CA GLN A 236 -4.01 -7.44 -20.54
C GLN A 236 -3.70 -8.29 -19.29
N SER A 237 -4.64 -8.35 -18.34
CA SER A 237 -4.48 -9.15 -17.13
C SER A 237 -4.50 -10.66 -17.41
N SER A 238 -5.26 -11.11 -18.40
CA SER A 238 -5.32 -12.53 -18.79
C SER A 238 -4.08 -12.99 -19.58
N LEU A 239 -3.45 -12.10 -20.34
CA LEU A 239 -2.18 -12.36 -21.03
C LEU A 239 -0.96 -12.35 -20.10
N GLY A 240 -1.05 -11.69 -18.94
CA GLY A 240 0.02 -11.60 -17.94
C GLY A 240 0.07 -12.75 -16.92
N SER A 241 -0.84 -13.73 -17.01
CA SER A 241 -0.87 -14.89 -16.10
C SER A 241 -0.09 -16.10 -16.63
N GLY A 242 0.98 -15.85 -17.39
CA GLY A 242 1.94 -16.87 -17.80
C GLY A 242 2.94 -17.17 -16.68
N ALA A 243 2.74 -18.31 -16.00
CA ALA A 243 3.72 -19.11 -15.28
C ALA A 243 4.86 -18.36 -14.55
N PHE A 244 4.64 -18.02 -13.28
CA PHE A 244 5.75 -18.05 -12.32
C PHE A 244 6.01 -19.53 -11.98
N ARG A 245 6.93 -20.17 -12.73
CA ARG A 245 7.66 -21.34 -12.26
C ARG A 245 8.72 -20.83 -11.29
N PRO A 246 8.71 -21.19 -10.00
CA PRO A 246 9.94 -21.14 -9.23
C PRO A 246 10.84 -22.24 -9.79
N GLU A 247 11.94 -21.85 -10.43
CA GLU A 247 13.00 -22.78 -10.76
C GLU A 247 13.49 -23.42 -9.46
N ALA A 248 13.39 -24.74 -9.40
CA ALA A 248 13.99 -25.57 -8.37
C ALA A 248 15.52 -25.44 -8.50
N GLY A 249 16.09 -24.48 -7.78
CA GLY A 249 17.52 -24.46 -7.47
C GLY A 249 17.82 -25.60 -6.51
N THR A 250 18.52 -26.60 -7.02
CA THR A 250 19.06 -27.75 -6.31
C THR A 250 19.77 -27.31 -5.02
N LEU A 251 19.22 -27.64 -3.86
CA LEU A 251 19.91 -27.51 -2.58
C LEU A 251 20.94 -28.63 -2.48
N GLU A 252 22.17 -28.31 -2.85
CA GLU A 252 23.35 -29.12 -2.53
C GLU A 252 23.60 -29.01 -1.01
N ALA A 253 23.70 -30.16 -0.35
CA ALA A 253 23.88 -30.27 1.08
C ALA A 253 25.26 -29.74 1.50
N ALA A 254 25.28 -28.64 2.27
CA ALA A 254 26.47 -28.20 3.00
C ALA A 254 26.32 -28.54 4.50
N ALA A 255 27.31 -29.27 5.01
CA ALA A 255 27.45 -29.77 6.37
C ALA A 255 27.50 -28.64 7.43
N PRO A 256 27.25 -28.94 8.73
CA PRO A 256 27.07 -27.92 9.75
C PRO A 256 28.42 -27.34 10.20
N VAL A 257 28.61 -26.03 10.01
CA VAL A 257 29.70 -25.29 10.64
C VAL A 257 29.26 -24.86 12.05
N ARG A 258 29.84 -25.50 13.08
CA ARG A 258 29.83 -24.99 14.45
C ARG A 258 30.74 -23.76 14.51
N VAL A 259 30.19 -22.58 14.82
CA VAL A 259 30.97 -21.47 15.39
C VAL A 259 30.31 -21.04 16.69
N ARG A 260 31.04 -21.27 17.78
CA ARG A 260 30.89 -20.52 19.03
C ARG A 260 31.30 -19.07 18.76
N SER A 261 30.43 -18.13 19.06
CA SER A 261 30.85 -16.81 19.50
C SER A 261 29.90 -16.30 20.58
N GLU A 262 30.44 -16.20 21.78
CA GLU A 262 29.87 -15.39 22.85
C GLU A 262 30.00 -13.93 22.42
N ALA A 263 28.88 -13.29 22.11
CA ALA A 263 28.80 -11.84 22.00
C ALA A 263 27.66 -11.36 22.90
N ARG A 264 28.01 -10.47 23.82
CA ARG A 264 27.13 -9.83 24.81
C ARG A 264 25.77 -9.48 24.20
N ARG A 265 24.70 -10.02 24.79
CA ARG A 265 23.33 -9.57 24.56
C ARG A 265 23.19 -8.12 25.06
N ALA A 266 23.19 -7.17 24.13
CA ALA A 266 22.37 -5.98 24.31
C ALA A 266 20.89 -6.39 24.23
N PRO A 267 19.98 -5.73 24.95
CA PRO A 267 18.55 -6.04 24.86
C PRO A 267 18.08 -5.87 23.41
N ALA A 268 17.27 -6.83 22.94
CA ALA A 268 16.67 -6.75 21.62
C ALA A 268 15.78 -5.51 21.54
N PRO A 269 15.92 -4.66 20.49
CA PRO A 269 14.99 -3.57 20.26
C PRO A 269 13.59 -4.14 20.09
N THR A 270 12.61 -3.43 20.62
CA THR A 270 11.20 -3.77 20.42
C THR A 270 10.86 -3.73 18.93
N GLY A 271 9.95 -4.59 18.46
CA GLY A 271 9.77 -4.89 17.03
C GLY A 271 9.48 -3.71 16.09
N LEU A 272 9.13 -2.52 16.61
CA LEU A 272 8.99 -1.27 15.85
C LEU A 272 10.34 -0.61 15.55
N GLU A 273 11.25 -0.56 16.54
CA GLU A 273 12.58 0.05 16.41
C GLU A 273 13.46 -0.69 15.37
N ALA A 274 13.23 -1.99 15.19
CA ALA A 274 13.93 -2.81 14.20
C ALA A 274 13.48 -2.51 12.76
N LEU A 275 12.21 -2.14 12.56
CA LEU A 275 11.67 -1.75 11.26
C LEU A 275 12.13 -0.34 10.88
N ASP A 276 12.09 0.60 11.83
CA ASP A 276 12.59 1.96 11.63
C ASP A 276 14.08 1.95 11.30
N ALA A 277 14.88 1.11 11.99
CA ALA A 277 16.30 0.93 11.67
C ALA A 277 16.54 0.35 10.27
N LEU A 278 15.66 -0.53 9.78
CA LEU A 278 15.71 -1.08 8.43
C LEU A 278 15.32 -0.04 7.37
N ASP A 279 14.27 0.74 7.62
CA ASP A 279 13.79 1.79 6.71
C ASP A 279 14.84 2.89 6.54
N ARG A 280 15.45 3.36 7.64
CA ARG A 280 16.56 4.34 7.59
C ARG A 280 17.77 3.82 6.82
N ARG A 281 18.10 2.53 6.98
CA ARG A 281 19.23 1.89 6.28
C ARG A 281 18.97 1.74 4.77
N CYS A 282 17.71 1.64 4.36
CA CYS A 282 17.31 1.48 2.96
C CYS A 282 17.04 2.83 2.26
N ALA A 283 16.79 3.90 3.01
CA ALA A 283 16.53 5.24 2.48
C ALA A 283 17.77 5.82 1.78
N ARG A 284 17.63 6.14 0.48
CA ARG A 284 18.64 6.90 -0.29
C ARG A 284 18.41 8.38 -0.06
N LEU A 285 19.42 9.06 0.46
CA LEU A 285 19.44 10.50 0.69
C LEU A 285 20.47 11.15 -0.22
N LEU A 286 20.15 12.34 -0.72
CA LEU A 286 21.10 13.13 -1.49
C LEU A 286 21.45 14.40 -0.72
N LEU A 287 22.75 14.63 -0.52
CA LEU A 287 23.28 15.76 0.23
C LEU A 287 23.99 16.73 -0.71
N VAL A 288 23.65 18.00 -0.64
CA VAL A 288 24.21 19.07 -1.46
C VAL A 288 24.95 20.05 -0.58
N GLY A 289 26.25 20.17 -0.80
CA GLY A 289 27.12 21.09 -0.07
C GLY A 289 28.56 20.92 -0.50
N ALA A 290 29.31 22.02 -0.52
CA ALA A 290 30.73 21.98 -0.82
C ALA A 290 31.47 21.11 0.22
N PRO A 291 32.58 20.45 -0.15
CA PRO A 291 33.41 19.74 0.81
C PRO A 291 33.87 20.71 1.92
N GLY A 292 33.63 20.35 3.18
CA GLY A 292 33.93 21.20 4.32
C GLY A 292 33.46 20.60 5.64
N GLU A 293 33.84 21.23 6.75
CA GLU A 293 33.58 20.73 8.11
C GLU A 293 32.09 20.52 8.40
N ASP A 294 31.23 21.43 7.91
CA ASP A 294 29.77 21.33 8.11
C ASP A 294 29.16 20.14 7.38
N ARG A 295 29.61 19.90 6.14
CA ARG A 295 29.20 18.73 5.37
C ARG A 295 29.66 17.44 6.04
N GLU A 296 30.92 17.34 6.46
CA GLU A 296 31.44 16.14 7.14
C GLU A 296 30.69 15.88 8.46
N ARG A 297 30.38 16.92 9.21
CA ARG A 297 29.57 16.84 10.44
C ARG A 297 28.15 16.35 10.15
N LEU A 298 27.53 16.84 9.08
CA LEU A 298 26.21 16.42 8.63
C LEU A 298 26.19 14.95 8.16
N GLU A 299 27.18 14.54 7.37
CA GLU A 299 27.36 13.14 6.96
C GLU A 299 27.54 12.22 8.18
N GLY A 300 28.33 12.63 9.16
CA GLY A 300 28.53 11.92 10.43
C GLY A 300 27.22 11.74 11.20
N LYS A 301 26.42 12.80 11.32
CA LYS A 301 25.14 12.80 12.04
C LYS A 301 24.09 11.90 11.36
N LEU A 302 24.04 11.91 10.03
CA LEU A 302 23.14 11.04 9.26
C LEU A 302 23.53 9.57 9.41
N ARG A 303 24.82 9.25 9.36
CA ARG A 303 25.30 7.88 9.55
C ARG A 303 25.06 7.37 10.96
N SER A 304 25.30 8.19 11.99
CA SER A 304 25.00 7.82 13.39
C SER A 304 23.51 7.61 13.64
N SER A 305 22.65 8.24 12.84
CA SER A 305 21.18 8.11 12.90
C SER A 305 20.63 6.93 12.08
N GLY A 306 21.48 6.18 11.37
CA GLY A 306 21.12 4.98 10.62
C GLY A 306 20.99 5.14 9.11
N TYR A 307 21.31 6.32 8.54
CA TYR A 307 21.27 6.57 7.09
C TYR A 307 22.60 6.19 6.44
N TRP A 308 22.63 5.02 5.83
CA TRP A 308 23.85 4.45 5.22
C TRP A 308 23.96 4.72 3.71
N ARG A 309 22.86 5.04 3.04
CA ARG A 309 22.83 5.32 1.60
C ARG A 309 22.78 6.82 1.34
N LEU A 310 23.90 7.48 1.57
CA LEU A 310 24.08 8.91 1.39
C LEU A 310 24.94 9.17 0.15
N GLU A 311 24.42 9.94 -0.80
CA GLU A 311 25.15 10.41 -1.97
C GLU A 311 25.34 11.91 -1.85
N ALA A 312 26.58 12.40 -1.93
CA ALA A 312 26.89 13.77 -1.60
C ALA A 312 27.58 14.52 -2.75
N THR A 313 27.00 15.64 -3.17
CA THR A 313 27.45 16.45 -4.31
C THR A 313 27.81 17.87 -3.86
N PRO A 314 28.77 18.54 -4.53
CA PRO A 314 29.17 19.90 -4.19
C PRO A 314 28.10 20.95 -4.50
N ASP A 315 27.22 20.67 -5.47
CA ASP A 315 26.22 21.61 -5.97
C ASP A 315 24.91 20.91 -6.39
N LEU A 316 23.88 21.72 -6.64
CA LEU A 316 22.56 21.27 -7.06
C LEU A 316 22.52 20.69 -8.49
N TYR A 317 23.48 21.01 -9.34
CA TYR A 317 23.52 20.48 -10.70
C TYR A 317 23.99 19.02 -10.71
N GLY A 318 25.02 18.70 -9.93
CA GLY A 318 25.45 17.33 -9.67
C GLY A 318 24.36 16.51 -8.97
N ALA A 319 23.66 17.12 -8.02
CA ALA A 319 22.51 16.52 -7.35
C ALA A 319 21.41 16.11 -8.35
N HIS A 320 21.10 17.01 -9.28
CA HIS A 320 20.07 16.80 -10.28
C HIS A 320 20.45 15.71 -11.30
N ALA A 321 21.74 15.59 -11.62
CA ALA A 321 22.25 14.50 -12.46
C ALA A 321 22.09 13.13 -11.78
N LEU A 322 22.47 13.01 -10.51
CA LEU A 322 22.29 11.78 -9.74
C LEU A 322 20.81 11.43 -9.52
N TRP A 323 19.96 12.44 -9.31
CA TRP A 323 18.52 12.24 -9.20
C TRP A 323 17.91 11.68 -10.48
N LYS A 324 18.31 12.18 -11.65
CA LYS A 324 17.88 11.65 -12.95
C LYS A 324 18.38 10.23 -13.22
N ASP A 325 19.57 9.90 -12.72
CA ASP A 325 20.19 8.58 -12.89
C ASP A 325 19.77 7.56 -11.81
N ALA A 326 18.94 7.96 -10.84
CA ALA A 326 18.60 7.15 -9.67
C ALA A 326 17.87 5.82 -9.98
N GLY A 327 17.42 5.61 -11.23
CA GLY A 327 16.87 4.33 -11.70
C GLY A 327 15.67 3.84 -10.88
N THR A 328 15.72 2.59 -10.43
CA THR A 328 14.60 1.91 -9.73
C THR A 328 14.52 2.15 -8.22
N ALA A 329 15.53 2.80 -7.62
CA ALA A 329 15.58 3.07 -6.19
C ALA A 329 15.43 4.58 -5.94
N PRO A 330 14.23 5.08 -5.59
CA PRO A 330 13.97 6.51 -5.50
C PRO A 330 14.76 7.17 -4.36
N ILE A 331 15.33 8.34 -4.65
CA ILE A 331 15.86 9.24 -3.62
C ILE A 331 14.67 9.76 -2.81
N ARG A 332 14.78 9.69 -1.47
CA ARG A 332 13.67 9.99 -0.55
C ARG A 332 13.68 11.42 -0.03
N LEU A 333 14.85 12.05 0.01
CA LEU A 333 15.03 13.40 0.54
C LEU A 333 16.28 14.03 -0.08
N LEU A 334 16.17 15.32 -0.40
CA LEU A 334 17.28 16.19 -0.75
C LEU A 334 17.64 17.06 0.47
N LEU A 335 18.87 16.95 0.93
CA LEU A 335 19.44 17.79 2.00
C LEU A 335 20.34 18.85 1.36
N VAL A 336 20.12 20.11 1.69
CA VAL A 336 20.89 21.23 1.16
C VAL A 336 21.56 21.95 2.31
N ASP A 337 22.89 21.89 2.38
CA ASP A 337 23.68 22.70 3.28
C ASP A 337 23.69 24.16 2.78
N LEU A 338 23.00 25.03 3.52
CA LEU A 338 22.93 26.44 3.21
C LEU A 338 24.21 27.18 3.56
N GLU A 339 25.03 26.72 4.50
CA GLU A 339 26.28 27.41 4.86
C GLU A 339 27.27 27.36 3.70
N SER A 340 27.41 26.19 3.07
CA SER A 340 28.17 26.01 1.82
C SER A 340 27.66 26.90 0.69
N SER A 341 26.35 27.17 0.64
CA SER A 341 25.70 27.96 -0.40
C SER A 341 25.74 29.48 -0.14
N ARG A 342 26.24 29.89 1.03
CA ARG A 342 26.29 31.29 1.51
C ARG A 342 27.69 31.89 1.47
N ALA A 343 28.68 31.24 0.87
CA ALA A 343 30.06 31.75 0.72
C ALA A 343 30.06 33.22 0.22
N GLY A 344 30.12 34.18 1.16
CA GLY A 344 29.83 35.60 0.91
C GLY A 344 28.94 36.31 1.94
N GLY A 345 28.40 35.63 2.96
CA GLY A 345 27.72 36.26 4.10
C GLY A 345 26.27 36.71 3.85
N GLY A 346 25.60 36.20 2.81
CA GLY A 346 24.20 36.54 2.52
C GLY A 346 23.19 35.89 3.47
N GLU A 347 21.95 36.37 3.51
CA GLU A 347 20.87 35.78 4.33
C GLU A 347 20.43 34.39 3.83
N PRO A 348 20.09 33.43 4.72
CA PRO A 348 19.66 32.07 4.35
C PRO A 348 18.45 32.03 3.41
N VAL A 349 17.44 32.88 3.69
CA VAL A 349 16.26 33.05 2.82
C VAL A 349 16.64 33.48 1.40
N GLY A 350 17.63 34.37 1.28
CA GLY A 350 18.13 34.82 -0.01
C GLY A 350 18.78 33.68 -0.80
N ALA A 351 19.50 32.78 -0.14
CA ALA A 351 20.08 31.58 -0.76
C ALA A 351 18.99 30.63 -1.27
N VAL A 352 17.97 30.35 -0.45
CA VAL A 352 16.83 29.50 -0.84
C VAL A 352 16.11 30.05 -2.08
N ARG A 353 15.80 31.36 -2.11
CA ARG A 353 15.13 31.99 -3.27
C ARG A 353 15.93 31.91 -4.57
N ARG A 354 17.26 31.95 -4.50
CA ARG A 354 18.13 31.77 -5.68
C ARG A 354 18.13 30.34 -6.18
N MET A 355 17.99 29.37 -5.28
CA MET A 355 18.00 27.94 -5.59
C MET A 355 16.62 27.42 -6.00
N GLU A 356 15.54 28.11 -5.64
CA GLU A 356 14.15 27.71 -5.88
C GLU A 356 13.85 27.27 -7.33
N PRO A 357 14.30 27.98 -8.40
CA PRO A 357 14.02 27.55 -9.78
C PRO A 357 14.59 26.16 -10.10
N LEU A 358 15.78 25.86 -9.56
CA LEU A 358 16.44 24.57 -9.74
C LEU A 358 15.85 23.51 -8.81
N LEU A 359 15.48 23.85 -7.58
CA LEU A 359 14.82 22.92 -6.67
C LEU A 359 13.45 22.47 -7.19
N ARG A 360 12.70 23.35 -7.87
CA ARG A 360 11.46 22.98 -8.58
C ARG A 360 11.67 21.93 -9.67
N SER A 361 12.88 21.80 -10.25
CA SER A 361 13.14 20.77 -11.27
C SER A 361 13.24 19.36 -10.69
N PHE A 362 13.35 19.21 -9.36
CA PHE A 362 13.30 17.93 -8.65
C PHE A 362 11.85 17.45 -8.36
N GLY A 363 10.83 18.20 -8.80
CA GLY A 363 9.42 17.81 -8.68
C GLY A 363 8.91 17.79 -7.25
N GLU A 364 8.34 16.66 -6.83
CA GLU A 364 7.77 16.46 -5.48
C GLU A 364 8.79 15.91 -4.46
N LEU A 365 10.08 15.87 -4.80
CA LEU A 365 11.12 15.41 -3.88
C LEU A 365 11.16 16.32 -2.64
N PRO A 366 10.97 15.77 -1.42
CA PRO A 366 11.10 16.58 -0.21
C PRO A 366 12.50 17.19 -0.11
N VAL A 367 12.58 18.45 0.31
CA VAL A 367 13.84 19.18 0.46
C VAL A 367 13.96 19.69 1.89
N ALA A 368 15.11 19.44 2.50
CA ALA A 368 15.45 19.98 3.81
C ALA A 368 16.68 20.87 3.69
N PHE A 369 16.54 22.12 4.12
CA PHE A 369 17.62 23.09 4.21
C PHE A 369 18.28 22.98 5.57
N VAL A 370 19.59 22.82 5.61
CA VAL A 370 20.37 22.71 6.84
C VAL A 370 21.18 23.98 7.02
N THR A 371 21.03 24.62 8.18
CA THR A 371 21.81 25.76 8.66
C THR A 371 22.51 25.40 9.96
N ARG A 372 23.55 26.12 10.36
CA ARG A 372 24.20 25.88 11.66
C ARG A 372 23.25 26.20 12.82
N GLU A 373 22.61 27.35 12.74
CA GLU A 373 21.65 27.86 13.73
C GLU A 373 20.22 27.78 13.18
N ALA A 374 19.23 27.67 14.06
CA ALA A 374 17.83 27.67 13.65
C ALA A 374 17.47 29.04 13.07
N ASP A 375 17.05 29.07 11.81
CA ASP A 375 16.52 30.28 11.18
C ASP A 375 15.00 30.18 11.05
N PRO A 376 14.22 30.83 11.95
CA PRO A 376 12.77 30.77 11.93
C PRO A 376 12.16 31.36 10.65
N MET A 377 12.93 32.16 9.89
CA MET A 377 12.47 32.70 8.61
C MET A 377 12.39 31.64 7.51
N LEU A 378 13.13 30.54 7.62
CA LEU A 378 13.05 29.42 6.66
C LEU A 378 11.71 28.68 6.76
N ASP A 379 11.16 28.56 7.96
CA ASP A 379 9.85 27.93 8.19
C ASP A 379 8.68 28.82 7.71
N LEU A 380 8.88 30.13 7.70
CA LEU A 380 7.90 31.12 7.23
C LEU A 380 7.83 31.25 5.70
N LEU A 381 8.74 30.62 4.95
CA LEU A 381 8.74 30.70 3.49
C LEU A 381 7.53 30.00 2.84
N GLY A 382 6.82 29.13 3.58
CA GLY A 382 5.56 28.53 3.13
C GLY A 382 5.68 27.72 1.84
N ILE A 383 6.89 27.35 1.43
CA ILE A 383 7.12 26.59 0.21
C ILE A 383 6.77 25.13 0.52
N PRO A 384 5.77 24.52 -0.15
CA PRO A 384 5.35 23.16 0.16
C PRO A 384 6.49 22.16 -0.07
N GLY A 385 6.77 21.32 0.92
CA GLY A 385 7.81 20.29 0.84
C GLY A 385 9.21 20.73 1.26
N TYR A 386 9.38 21.98 1.71
CA TYR A 386 10.63 22.52 2.24
C TYR A 386 10.58 22.63 3.77
N ARG A 387 11.71 22.34 4.44
CA ARG A 387 11.87 22.53 5.90
C ARG A 387 13.24 23.10 6.23
N GLY A 388 13.31 24.02 7.20
CA GLY A 388 14.58 24.52 7.75
C GLY A 388 15.05 23.70 8.95
N LEU A 389 16.33 23.35 9.00
CA LEU A 389 16.94 22.50 10.02
C LEU A 389 18.20 23.11 10.60
N ALA A 390 18.28 23.15 11.93
CA ALA A 390 19.50 23.47 12.63
C ALA A 390 20.40 22.23 12.77
N LEU A 391 21.68 22.37 12.41
CA LEU A 391 22.70 21.34 12.55
C LEU A 391 22.88 20.92 14.02
N GLU A 392 22.75 21.86 14.96
CA GLU A 392 22.91 21.63 16.40
C GLU A 392 21.58 21.48 17.16
N GLY A 393 20.43 21.54 16.47
CA GLY A 393 19.10 21.45 17.09
C GLY A 393 18.53 20.03 17.21
N PRO A 394 17.53 19.82 18.11
CA PRO A 394 16.70 18.62 18.13
C PRO A 394 15.81 18.52 16.87
N GLY A 395 15.29 17.33 16.56
CA GLY A 395 14.29 17.14 15.49
C GLY A 395 14.73 16.33 14.27
N TRP A 396 16.02 15.97 14.16
CA TRP A 396 16.58 15.14 13.07
C TRP A 396 15.88 13.77 12.91
N GLU A 397 15.34 13.26 14.01
CA GLU A 397 14.70 11.95 14.09
C GLU A 397 13.25 11.94 13.56
N GLU A 398 12.60 13.11 13.48
CA GLU A 398 11.21 13.28 13.03
C GLU A 398 11.08 13.68 11.55
N LEU A 399 12.21 13.96 10.88
CA LEU A 399 12.25 14.52 9.53
C LEU A 399 12.34 13.49 8.42
N LEU A 400 12.65 12.26 8.80
CA LEU A 400 12.98 11.20 7.87
C LEU A 400 11.93 10.11 8.11
N PRO A 401 11.10 9.82 7.09
CA PRO A 401 9.99 8.88 7.22
C PRO A 401 10.44 7.48 7.66
#